data_AF-A0A0K1RCG4-F1
#
_entry.id   AF-A0A0K1RCG4-F1
#
_cell.length_a   1.000
_cell.length_b   1.000
_cell.length_c   1.000
_cell.angle_alpha   90.00
_cell.angle_beta   90.00
_cell.angle_gamma   90.00
#
_symmetry.space_group_name_H-M   'P 1'
#
loop_
_entity.id
_entity.type
_entity.pdbx_description
1 polymer ?
#
loop_
_entity_poly.entity_id
_entity_poly.type
_entity_poly.pdbx_seq_one_letter_code
_entity_poly.pdbx_strand_id
1 'polypeptide(L)'
;MIDDLDRWLYLLESRAPLLDDLLIPRRVVGERSGSPPARRKSKPPLVIDIADLICQVENTLGFWCGRVVAALGVGESAPGARDAAVRARWLASHLDVIRSQAWAEMMATEIAGLVSVVLEVVEPAAEEVEPPEFGTARQMQRWAQHLGYPVSRWRIQSAMDSGRIPSSVRPDGARLVRLDDVIKLGK
;
A
#
# COMPACT_ATOMS: atom_id res chain seq x y z
N MET A 1 3.39 -12.88 -19.22
CA MET A 1 2.65 -11.73 -18.64
C MET A 1 1.16 -11.91 -18.84
N ILE A 2 0.73 -12.32 -20.04
CA ILE A 2 -0.66 -12.68 -20.29
C ILE A 2 -1.22 -13.75 -19.34
N ASP A 3 -0.39 -14.65 -18.80
CA ASP A 3 -0.79 -15.67 -17.83
C ASP A 3 -1.33 -15.09 -16.52
N ASP A 4 -0.86 -13.92 -16.11
CA ASP A 4 -1.28 -13.22 -14.88
C ASP A 4 -2.47 -12.26 -15.12
N LEU A 5 -2.97 -12.15 -16.35
CA LEU A 5 -4.00 -11.16 -16.70
C LEU A 5 -5.29 -11.34 -15.88
N ASP A 6 -5.72 -12.57 -15.63
CA ASP A 6 -6.88 -12.87 -14.80
C ASP A 6 -6.73 -12.28 -13.39
N ARG A 7 -5.57 -12.52 -12.77
CA ARG A 7 -5.22 -11.97 -11.46
C ARG A 7 -5.23 -10.45 -11.47
N TRP A 8 -4.67 -9.81 -12.50
CA TRP A 8 -4.63 -8.35 -12.57
C TRP A 8 -6.01 -7.73 -12.77
N LEU A 9 -6.87 -8.33 -13.60
CA LEU A 9 -8.25 -7.90 -13.76
C LEU A 9 -9.05 -8.06 -12.47
N TYR A 10 -8.87 -9.18 -11.75
CA TYR A 10 -9.45 -9.37 -10.42
C TYR A 10 -8.98 -8.29 -9.42
N LEU A 11 -7.70 -7.92 -9.45
CA LEU A 11 -7.17 -6.85 -8.60
C LEU A 11 -7.80 -5.49 -8.94
N LEU A 12 -7.90 -5.12 -10.21
CA LEU A 12 -8.60 -3.88 -10.60
C LEU A 12 -10.07 -3.91 -10.20
N GLU A 13 -10.75 -5.04 -10.41
CA GLU A 13 -12.16 -5.19 -10.04
C GLU A 13 -12.40 -4.90 -8.55
N SER A 14 -11.52 -5.40 -7.70
CA SER A 14 -11.67 -5.32 -6.25
C SER A 14 -11.07 -4.07 -5.62
N ARG A 15 -10.06 -3.45 -6.25
CA ARG A 15 -9.32 -2.31 -5.68
C ARG A 15 -9.65 -0.97 -6.33
N ALA A 16 -10.07 -0.93 -7.59
CA ALA A 16 -10.45 0.33 -8.23
C ALA A 16 -11.56 1.10 -7.49
N PRO A 17 -12.60 0.44 -6.91
CA PRO A 17 -13.61 1.15 -6.12
C PRO A 17 -13.06 1.87 -4.87
N LEU A 18 -11.90 1.45 -4.35
CA LEU A 18 -11.28 2.09 -3.18
C LEU A 18 -10.69 3.47 -3.52
N LEU A 19 -10.50 3.78 -4.81
CA LEU A 19 -10.06 5.11 -5.24
C LEU A 19 -11.13 6.17 -4.95
N ASP A 20 -12.41 5.82 -5.08
CA ASP A 20 -13.51 6.73 -4.79
C ASP A 20 -13.55 7.13 -3.31
N ASP A 21 -13.19 6.21 -2.41
CA ASP A 21 -13.08 6.47 -0.97
C ASP A 21 -11.99 7.52 -0.65
N LEU A 22 -10.99 7.66 -1.52
CA LEU A 22 -9.90 8.63 -1.38
C LEU A 22 -10.26 10.02 -1.88
N LEU A 23 -11.34 10.17 -2.67
CA LEU A 23 -11.86 11.48 -3.08
C LEU A 23 -12.53 12.23 -1.92
N ILE A 24 -12.92 11.53 -0.85
CA ILE A 24 -13.58 12.10 0.32
C ILE A 24 -12.51 12.53 1.35
N PRO A 25 -12.40 13.83 1.70
CA PRO A 25 -11.44 14.27 2.70
C PRO A 25 -11.71 13.62 4.06
N ARG A 26 -10.85 12.68 4.47
CA ARG A 26 -10.92 12.11 5.82
C ARG A 26 -10.43 13.16 6.82
N ARG A 27 -11.34 13.70 7.65
CA ARG A 27 -10.96 14.49 8.82
C ARG A 27 -10.25 13.58 9.82
N VAL A 28 -8.92 13.55 9.79
CA VAL A 28 -8.13 12.98 10.88
C VAL A 28 -8.21 13.95 12.06
N VAL A 29 -9.08 13.64 13.02
CA VAL A 29 -9.09 14.33 14.32
C VAL A 29 -7.83 13.90 15.06
N GLY A 30 -6.73 14.67 14.95
CA GLY A 30 -5.55 14.41 15.76
C GLY A 30 -4.19 14.98 15.33
N GLU A 31 -4.02 15.56 14.15
CA GLU A 31 -2.69 16.06 13.75
C GLU A 31 -2.42 17.46 14.31
N ARG A 32 -1.72 17.48 15.46
CA ARG A 32 -0.94 18.64 15.89
C ARG A 32 0.31 18.74 15.02
N SER A 33 0.39 19.87 14.35
CA SER A 33 1.47 20.53 13.64
C SER A 33 2.91 20.12 14.01
N GLY A 34 3.73 19.92 12.98
CA GLY A 34 5.11 20.39 12.94
C GLY A 34 6.21 19.34 13.10
N SER A 35 6.59 18.68 12.01
CA SER A 35 7.98 18.26 11.75
C SER A 35 8.16 17.99 10.25
N PRO A 36 9.14 18.60 9.57
CA PRO A 36 9.42 18.28 8.18
C PRO A 36 10.13 16.91 8.09
N PRO A 37 9.71 15.99 7.21
CA PRO A 37 10.36 14.69 7.10
C PRO A 37 11.75 14.82 6.48
N ALA A 38 12.72 14.16 7.10
CA ALA A 38 14.08 14.04 6.59
C ALA A 38 14.08 13.23 5.27
N ARG A 39 14.60 13.83 4.21
CA ARG A 39 14.80 13.17 2.90
C ARG A 39 15.80 12.03 3.00
N ARG A 40 15.35 10.78 2.80
CA ARG A 40 16.19 9.66 2.37
C ARG A 40 15.45 8.83 1.31
N LYS A 41 15.96 8.89 0.07
CA LYS A 41 15.81 7.99 -1.09
C LYS A 41 14.56 7.09 -1.19
N SER A 42 13.38 7.58 -0.85
CA SER A 42 12.12 7.03 -1.33
C SER A 42 11.97 7.36 -2.82
N LYS A 43 11.34 6.45 -3.58
CA LYS A 43 10.78 6.80 -4.89
C LYS A 43 10.03 8.14 -4.73
N PRO A 44 10.19 9.10 -5.67
CA PRO A 44 9.48 10.36 -5.56
C PRO A 44 7.99 10.06 -5.33
N PRO A 45 7.34 10.72 -4.35
CA PRO A 45 5.93 10.47 -4.10
C PRO A 45 5.19 10.70 -5.42
N LEU A 46 4.43 9.69 -5.85
CA LEU A 46 3.54 9.82 -7.00
C LEU A 46 2.51 10.88 -6.63
N VAL A 47 2.74 12.12 -7.09
CA VAL A 47 1.75 13.20 -7.02
C VAL A 47 0.76 12.95 -8.17
N ILE A 48 -0.08 11.94 -8.00
CA ILE A 48 -1.19 11.65 -8.90
C ILE A 48 -2.45 12.24 -8.29
N ASP A 49 -3.19 13.03 -9.08
CA ASP A 49 -4.53 13.41 -8.71
C ASP A 49 -5.43 12.17 -8.76
N ILE A 50 -6.11 11.84 -7.65
CA ILE A 50 -6.94 10.64 -7.56
C ILE A 50 -8.04 10.64 -8.63
N ALA A 51 -8.59 11.81 -8.98
CA ALA A 51 -9.60 11.91 -10.03
C ALA A 51 -9.00 11.61 -11.42
N ASP A 52 -7.76 12.04 -11.68
CA ASP A 52 -7.03 11.70 -12.90
C ASP A 52 -6.74 10.20 -12.98
N LEU A 53 -6.36 9.57 -11.85
CA LEU A 53 -6.14 8.13 -11.79
C LEU A 53 -7.42 7.34 -12.08
N ILE A 54 -8.54 7.75 -11.47
CA ILE A 54 -9.85 7.14 -11.76
C ILE A 54 -10.17 7.26 -13.26
N CYS A 55 -10.03 8.46 -13.83
CA CYS A 55 -10.26 8.68 -15.25
C CYS A 55 -9.34 7.79 -16.12
N GLN A 56 -8.07 7.67 -15.75
CA GLN A 56 -7.11 6.83 -16.45
C GLN A 56 -7.51 5.35 -16.41
N VAL A 57 -7.85 4.82 -15.23
CA VAL A 57 -8.29 3.43 -15.06
C VAL A 57 -9.51 3.13 -15.93
N GLU A 58 -10.53 3.98 -15.86
CA GLU A 58 -11.75 3.82 -16.63
C GLU A 58 -11.51 3.89 -18.14
N ASN A 59 -10.67 4.81 -18.59
CA ASN A 59 -10.35 5.00 -20.00
C ASN A 59 -9.57 3.81 -20.56
N THR A 60 -8.56 3.33 -19.83
CA THR A 60 -7.77 2.16 -20.23
C THR A 60 -8.66 0.91 -20.32
N LEU A 61 -9.48 0.64 -19.30
CA LEU A 61 -10.39 -0.51 -19.34
C LEU A 61 -11.45 -0.36 -20.44
N GLY A 62 -11.97 0.86 -20.65
CA GLY A 62 -12.93 1.15 -21.73
C GLY A 62 -12.35 0.91 -23.12
N PHE A 63 -11.11 1.32 -23.35
CA PHE A 63 -10.39 1.05 -24.60
C PHE A 63 -10.28 -0.45 -24.85
N TRP A 64 -9.82 -1.22 -23.86
CA TRP A 64 -9.66 -2.67 -24.01
C TRP A 64 -11.00 -3.39 -24.18
N CYS A 65 -12.08 -2.94 -23.51
CA CYS A 65 -13.42 -3.45 -23.79
C CYS A 65 -13.81 -3.26 -25.26
N GLY A 66 -13.54 -2.08 -25.83
CA GLY A 66 -13.78 -1.80 -27.25
C GLY A 66 -12.96 -2.71 -28.18
N ARG A 67 -11.71 -3.01 -27.83
CA ARG A 67 -10.86 -3.93 -28.59
C ARG A 67 -11.38 -5.36 -28.58
N VAL A 68 -11.87 -5.83 -27.43
CA VAL A 68 -12.48 -7.16 -27.29
C VAL A 68 -13.78 -7.24 -28.10
N VAL A 69 -14.65 -6.23 -28.01
CA VAL A 69 -15.88 -6.15 -28.85
C VAL A 69 -15.54 -6.23 -30.34
N ALA A 70 -14.53 -5.48 -30.80
CA ALA A 70 -14.11 -5.53 -32.19
C ALA A 70 -13.59 -6.92 -32.62
N ALA A 71 -13.04 -7.72 -31.68
CA ALA A 71 -12.54 -9.07 -31.93
C ALA A 71 -13.64 -10.14 -31.89
N LEU A 72 -14.70 -9.95 -31.08
CA LEU A 72 -15.84 -10.86 -30.95
C LEU A 72 -16.76 -10.87 -32.17
N GLY A 73 -16.80 -9.77 -32.92
CA GLY A 73 -17.70 -9.61 -34.07
C GLY A 73 -19.07 -9.04 -33.66
N VAL A 74 -20.08 -9.24 -34.51
CA VAL A 74 -21.39 -8.59 -34.36
C VAL A 74 -22.25 -9.32 -33.31
N GLY A 75 -22.66 -8.63 -32.25
CA GLY A 75 -23.69 -9.11 -31.31
C GLY A 75 -23.39 -8.88 -29.83
N GLU A 76 -22.13 -8.67 -29.46
CA GLU A 76 -21.74 -8.33 -28.08
C GLU A 76 -21.39 -6.85 -27.95
N SER A 77 -21.79 -6.26 -26.83
CA SER A 77 -21.52 -4.87 -26.50
C SER A 77 -20.74 -4.79 -25.21
N ALA A 78 -19.76 -3.89 -25.18
CA ALA A 78 -19.04 -3.57 -23.96
C ALA A 78 -20.00 -3.01 -22.90
N PRO A 79 -19.66 -3.12 -21.60
CA PRO A 79 -20.45 -2.50 -20.55
C PRO A 79 -20.62 -0.98 -20.79
N GLY A 80 -21.88 -0.53 -20.81
CA GLY A 80 -22.19 0.90 -20.96
C GLY A 80 -21.83 1.74 -19.74
N ALA A 81 -21.73 1.11 -18.56
CA ALA A 81 -21.27 1.76 -17.35
C ALA A 81 -19.79 2.19 -17.50
N ARG A 82 -19.49 3.42 -17.09
CA ARG A 82 -18.12 3.89 -16.89
C ARG A 82 -17.71 3.57 -15.46
N ASP A 83 -17.53 2.27 -15.22
CA ASP A 83 -17.18 1.71 -13.92
C ASP A 83 -16.03 0.72 -14.13
N ALA A 84 -14.93 0.95 -13.42
CA ALA A 84 -13.72 0.15 -13.56
C ALA A 84 -13.94 -1.31 -13.14
N ALA A 85 -14.70 -1.56 -12.07
CA ALA A 85 -14.94 -2.90 -11.58
C ALA A 85 -15.80 -3.71 -12.55
N VAL A 86 -16.85 -3.09 -13.07
CA VAL A 86 -17.73 -3.71 -14.08
C VAL A 86 -16.93 -4.05 -15.35
N ARG A 87 -16.08 -3.14 -15.82
CA ARG A 87 -15.27 -3.36 -17.03
C ARG A 87 -14.18 -4.41 -16.83
N ALA A 88 -13.50 -4.41 -15.68
CA ALA A 88 -12.49 -5.41 -15.35
C ALA A 88 -13.09 -6.82 -15.28
N ARG A 89 -14.24 -6.97 -14.63
CA ARG A 89 -14.98 -8.24 -14.57
C ARG A 89 -15.41 -8.71 -15.96
N TRP A 90 -15.93 -7.80 -16.78
CA TRP A 90 -16.32 -8.13 -18.15
C TRP A 90 -15.11 -8.56 -18.98
N LEU A 91 -13.96 -7.90 -18.87
CA LEU A 91 -12.75 -8.34 -19.56
C LEU A 91 -12.29 -9.73 -19.08
N ALA A 92 -12.41 -10.02 -17.79
CA ALA A 92 -12.06 -11.33 -17.22
C ALA A 92 -12.94 -12.46 -17.79
N SER A 93 -14.21 -12.19 -18.11
CA SER A 93 -15.08 -13.20 -18.76
C SER A 93 -14.75 -13.46 -20.23
N HIS A 94 -13.85 -12.66 -20.85
CA HIS A 94 -13.45 -12.79 -22.26
C HIS A 94 -11.96 -13.13 -22.42
N LEU A 95 -11.32 -13.70 -21.40
CA LEU A 95 -9.89 -14.03 -21.42
C LEU A 95 -9.50 -14.94 -22.59
N ASP A 96 -10.34 -15.91 -22.95
CA ASP A 96 -10.06 -16.82 -24.07
C ASP A 96 -9.97 -16.08 -25.40
N VAL A 97 -10.86 -15.11 -25.61
CA VAL A 97 -10.85 -14.24 -26.80
C VAL A 97 -9.63 -13.35 -26.77
N ILE A 98 -9.30 -12.74 -25.64
CA ILE A 98 -8.13 -11.87 -25.48
C ILE A 98 -6.85 -12.65 -25.80
N ARG A 99 -6.69 -13.85 -25.25
CA ARG A 99 -5.50 -14.70 -25.40
C ARG A 99 -5.21 -15.08 -26.86
N SER A 100 -6.22 -15.11 -27.72
CA SER A 100 -6.03 -15.41 -29.15
C SER A 100 -5.61 -14.19 -29.99
N GLN A 101 -5.49 -13.00 -29.39
CA GLN A 101 -5.25 -11.76 -30.13
C GLN A 101 -3.76 -11.38 -30.15
N ALA A 102 -3.31 -10.82 -31.27
CA ALA A 102 -1.94 -10.31 -31.40
C ALA A 102 -1.61 -9.15 -30.44
N TRP A 103 -2.63 -8.47 -29.91
CA TRP A 103 -2.48 -7.35 -28.96
C TRP A 103 -2.59 -7.77 -27.49
N ALA A 104 -2.76 -9.07 -27.18
CA ALA A 104 -2.98 -9.57 -25.83
C ALA A 104 -1.88 -9.18 -24.85
N GLU A 105 -0.62 -9.35 -25.25
CA GLU A 105 0.53 -9.01 -24.40
C GLU A 105 0.64 -7.50 -24.12
N MET A 106 0.21 -6.67 -25.07
CA MET A 106 0.16 -5.21 -24.88
C MET A 106 -0.88 -4.85 -23.82
N MET A 107 -2.08 -5.42 -23.91
CA MET A 107 -3.10 -5.27 -22.88
C MET A 107 -2.60 -5.73 -21.51
N ALA A 108 -1.99 -6.91 -21.44
CA ALA A 108 -1.45 -7.47 -20.21
C ALA A 108 -0.42 -6.52 -19.58
N THR A 109 0.47 -5.94 -20.38
CA THR A 109 1.47 -4.95 -19.93
C THR A 109 0.81 -3.71 -19.34
N GLU A 110 -0.15 -3.12 -20.05
CA GLU A 110 -0.84 -1.91 -19.61
C GLU A 110 -1.64 -2.16 -18.33
N ILE A 111 -2.35 -3.28 -18.25
CA ILE A 111 -3.14 -3.66 -17.08
C ILE A 111 -2.24 -3.93 -15.86
N ALA A 112 -1.08 -4.58 -16.04
CA ALA A 112 -0.11 -4.77 -14.97
C ALA A 112 0.44 -3.43 -14.42
N GLY A 113 0.77 -2.50 -15.32
CA GLY A 113 1.22 -1.16 -14.94
C GLY A 113 0.13 -0.41 -14.18
N LEU A 114 -1.10 -0.47 -14.67
CA LEU A 114 -2.24 0.17 -14.03
C LEU A 114 -2.53 -0.40 -12.64
N VAL A 115 -2.52 -1.73 -12.48
CA VAL A 115 -2.66 -2.40 -11.17
C VAL A 115 -1.59 -1.93 -10.19
N SER A 116 -0.34 -1.82 -10.64
CA SER A 116 0.76 -1.41 -9.77
C SER A 116 0.53 -0.01 -9.20
N VAL A 117 0.07 0.93 -10.03
CA VAL A 117 -0.25 2.30 -9.59
C VAL A 117 -1.46 2.32 -8.65
N VAL A 118 -2.52 1.58 -8.97
CA VAL A 118 -3.72 1.50 -8.13
C VAL A 118 -3.39 0.95 -6.75
N LEU A 119 -2.61 -0.15 -6.68
CA LEU A 119 -2.19 -0.75 -5.42
C LEU A 119 -1.32 0.20 -4.59
N GLU A 120 -0.38 0.90 -5.22
CA GLU A 120 0.46 1.88 -4.51
C GLU A 120 -0.36 3.01 -3.86
N VAL A 121 -1.48 3.39 -4.48
CA VAL A 121 -2.37 4.45 -3.99
C VAL A 121 -3.35 3.95 -2.92
N VAL A 122 -3.99 2.79 -3.13
CA VAL A 122 -5.07 2.29 -2.24
C VAL A 122 -4.55 1.43 -1.08
N GLU A 123 -3.40 0.78 -1.27
CA GLU A 123 -2.72 -0.07 -0.29
C GLU A 123 -1.26 0.39 -0.17
N PRO A 124 -1.00 1.65 0.24
CA PRO A 124 0.37 2.15 0.35
C PRO A 124 1.14 1.27 1.33
N ALA A 125 2.33 0.84 0.91
CA ALA A 125 3.23 0.15 1.82
C ALA A 125 3.39 1.01 3.08
N ALA A 126 3.17 0.41 4.26
CA ALA A 126 3.46 1.08 5.50
C ALA A 126 4.91 1.58 5.41
N GLU A 127 5.13 2.88 5.63
CA GLU A 127 6.49 3.41 5.65
C GLU A 127 7.32 2.55 6.59
N GLU A 128 8.43 2.02 6.09
CA GLU A 128 9.36 1.23 6.88
C GLU A 128 10.05 2.20 7.84
N VAL A 129 9.38 2.48 8.96
CA VAL A 129 9.89 3.38 9.99
C VAL A 129 11.04 2.65 10.68
N GLU A 130 12.27 3.14 10.49
CA GLU A 130 13.42 2.60 11.20
C GLU A 130 13.22 2.76 12.72
N PRO A 131 13.44 1.71 13.52
CA PRO A 131 13.36 1.83 14.95
C PRO A 131 14.43 2.80 15.46
N PRO A 132 14.10 3.74 16.36
CA PRO A 132 15.09 4.62 16.95
C PRO A 132 16.02 3.81 17.85
N GLU A 133 17.32 4.13 17.82
CA GLU A 133 18.33 3.45 18.62
C GLU A 133 18.06 3.60 20.13
N PHE A 134 17.58 4.79 20.56
CA PHE A 134 17.24 5.11 21.93
C PHE A 134 15.80 5.58 22.04
N GLY A 135 15.11 5.18 23.10
CA GLY A 135 13.78 5.68 23.39
C GLY A 135 13.32 5.36 24.80
N THR A 136 12.10 5.80 25.12
CA THR A 136 11.49 5.49 26.42
C THR A 136 11.15 4.00 26.51
N ALA A 137 11.01 3.46 27.72
CA ALA A 137 10.59 2.07 27.92
C ALA A 137 9.28 1.71 27.18
N ARG A 138 8.34 2.65 27.04
CA ARG A 138 7.09 2.47 26.28
C ARG A 138 7.35 2.35 24.77
N GLN A 139 8.19 3.22 24.24
CA GLN A 139 8.55 3.25 22.83
C GLN A 139 9.33 1.99 22.45
N MET A 140 10.31 1.61 23.28
CA MET A 140 11.13 0.42 23.08
C MET A 140 10.33 -0.87 23.22
N GLN A 141 9.35 -0.94 24.13
CA GLN A 141 8.43 -2.08 24.22
C GLN A 141 7.63 -2.28 22.93
N ARG A 142 7.12 -1.20 22.33
CA ARG A 142 6.38 -1.29 21.06
C ARG A 142 7.28 -1.76 19.92
N TRP A 143 8.50 -1.23 19.83
CA TRP A 143 9.48 -1.65 18.82
C TRP A 143 9.95 -3.09 19.01
N ALA A 144 10.28 -3.50 20.23
CA ALA A 144 10.66 -4.87 20.52
C ALA A 144 9.53 -5.86 20.17
N GLN A 145 8.27 -5.51 20.48
CA GLN A 145 7.11 -6.30 20.07
C GLN A 145 6.97 -6.37 18.54
N HIS A 146 7.12 -5.25 17.84
CA HIS A 146 7.07 -5.21 16.38
C HIS A 146 8.17 -6.07 15.73
N LEU A 147 9.36 -6.12 16.34
CA LEU A 147 10.50 -6.92 15.91
C LEU A 147 10.44 -8.39 16.37
N GLY A 148 9.34 -8.84 16.98
CA GLY A 148 9.15 -10.24 17.39
C GLY A 148 9.78 -10.61 18.74
N TYR A 149 10.22 -9.64 19.54
CA TYR A 149 10.79 -9.83 20.89
C TYR A 149 9.86 -9.20 21.94
N PRO A 150 8.75 -9.85 22.31
CA PRO A 150 7.79 -9.28 23.24
C PRO A 150 8.40 -9.15 24.65
N VAL A 151 8.66 -7.91 25.08
CA VAL A 151 9.12 -7.59 26.44
C VAL A 151 8.14 -6.62 27.08
N SER A 152 7.66 -6.94 28.28
CA SER A 152 6.75 -6.04 28.99
C SER A 152 7.47 -4.76 29.43
N ARG A 153 6.73 -3.63 29.43
CA ARG A 153 7.26 -2.35 29.89
C ARG A 153 7.83 -2.43 31.32
N TRP A 154 7.16 -3.17 32.20
CA TRP A 154 7.62 -3.38 33.58
C TRP A 154 8.97 -4.08 33.64
N ARG A 155 9.19 -5.11 32.81
CA ARG A 155 10.47 -5.83 32.73
C ARG A 155 11.60 -4.93 32.25
N ILE A 156 11.32 -4.03 31.31
CA ILE A 156 12.28 -3.01 30.86
C ILE A 156 12.60 -2.05 32.02
N GLN A 157 11.58 -1.49 32.69
CA GLN A 157 11.79 -0.57 33.81
C GLN A 157 12.56 -1.23 34.95
N SER A 158 12.17 -2.44 35.37
CA SER A 158 12.87 -3.21 36.41
C SER A 158 14.33 -3.51 36.03
N ALA A 159 14.62 -3.82 34.76
CA ALA A 159 15.99 -4.01 34.28
C ALA A 159 16.81 -2.72 34.29
N MET A 160 16.20 -1.57 34.00
CA MET A 160 16.85 -0.27 34.10
C MET A 160 17.08 0.13 35.58
N ASP A 161 16.12 -0.17 36.46
CA ASP A 161 16.19 0.15 37.90
C ASP A 161 17.26 -0.69 38.62
N SER A 162 17.39 -1.96 38.22
CA SER A 162 18.42 -2.87 38.73
C SER A 162 19.78 -2.72 38.07
N GLY A 163 19.92 -1.81 37.09
CA GLY A 163 21.17 -1.60 36.35
C GLY A 163 21.56 -2.73 35.39
N ARG A 164 20.67 -3.70 35.15
CA ARG A 164 20.89 -4.81 34.22
C ARG A 164 21.01 -4.35 32.77
N ILE A 165 20.32 -3.27 32.41
CA ILE A 165 20.49 -2.60 31.12
C ILE A 165 20.84 -1.11 31.34
N PRO A 166 21.77 -0.54 30.55
CA PRO A 166 22.12 0.87 30.67
C PRO A 166 20.92 1.78 30.36
N SER A 167 20.78 2.86 31.13
CA SER A 167 19.81 3.92 30.85
C SER A 167 20.42 5.29 31.05
N SER A 168 20.04 6.25 30.21
CA SER A 168 20.41 7.66 30.36
C SER A 168 19.20 8.52 30.72
N VAL A 169 19.42 9.61 31.45
CA VAL A 169 18.38 10.58 31.79
C VAL A 169 18.55 11.78 30.87
N ARG A 170 17.49 12.13 30.13
CA ARG A 170 17.44 13.32 29.29
C ARG A 170 17.16 14.57 30.17
N PRO A 171 17.51 15.79 29.73
CA PRO A 171 17.26 17.01 30.53
C PRO A 171 15.80 17.26 30.93
N ASP A 172 14.84 16.63 30.25
CA ASP A 172 13.40 16.65 30.56
C ASP A 172 12.99 15.61 31.64
N GLY A 173 13.94 14.87 32.20
CA GLY A 173 13.71 13.83 33.21
C GLY A 173 13.30 12.47 32.63
N ALA A 174 13.14 12.35 31.30
CA ALA A 174 12.82 11.07 30.68
C ALA A 174 14.02 10.12 30.69
N ARG A 175 13.78 8.86 31.08
CA ARG A 175 14.80 7.80 30.99
C ARG A 175 14.75 7.12 29.63
N LEU A 176 15.90 7.10 28.96
CA LEU A 176 16.10 6.48 27.66
C LEU A 176 16.90 5.19 27.80
N VAL A 177 16.57 4.21 26.97
CA VAL A 177 17.24 2.91 26.89
C VAL A 177 17.44 2.54 25.43
N ARG A 178 18.50 1.78 25.15
CA ARG A 178 18.80 1.28 23.81
C ARG A 178 17.87 0.15 23.42
N LEU A 179 17.41 0.15 22.17
CA LEU A 179 16.55 -0.92 21.66
C LEU A 179 17.23 -2.29 21.71
N ASP A 180 18.51 -2.37 21.34
CA ASP A 180 19.27 -3.63 21.36
C ASP A 180 19.29 -4.28 22.73
N ASP A 181 19.41 -3.49 23.80
CA ASP A 181 19.44 -4.02 25.15
C ASP A 181 18.05 -4.49 25.60
N VAL A 182 16.98 -3.86 25.10
CA VAL A 182 15.60 -4.34 25.29
C VAL A 182 15.33 -5.62 24.50
N ILE A 183 15.80 -5.72 23.25
CA ILE A 183 15.67 -6.94 22.43
C ILE A 183 16.37 -8.12 23.11
N LYS A 184 17.58 -7.91 23.66
CA LYS A 184 18.30 -8.93 24.41
C LYS A 184 17.56 -9.44 25.65
N LEU A 185 16.62 -8.69 26.23
CA LEU A 185 15.80 -9.15 27.36
C LEU A 185 14.65 -10.08 26.96
N GLY A 186 14.27 -10.06 25.67
CA GLY A 186 13.21 -10.88 25.08
C GLY A 186 13.70 -12.07 24.27
N LYS A 187 15.02 -12.20 24.08
CA LYS A 187 15.70 -13.42 23.65
C LYS A 187 15.87 -14.37 24.84
#